data_AF-A0A8J7IFV6-F1
#
_entry.id   AF-A0A8J7IFV6-F1
#
_cell.length_a   1.000
_cell.length_b   1.000
_cell.length_c   1.000
_cell.angle_alpha   90.00
_cell.angle_beta   90.00
_cell.angle_gamma   90.00
#
_symmetry.space_group_name_H-M   'P 1'
#
loop_
_entity.id
_entity.type
_entity.pdbx_description
1 polymer ?
#
loop_
_entity_poly.entity_id
_entity_poly.type
_entity_poly.pdbx_seq_one_letter_code
_entity_poly.pdbx_strand_id
1 'polypeptide(L)'
;MRGLNLHRYANEARHRADELLDLLSDEDMEELFSLEQTKRIVDVENIVSAPSQRVLNILAQTPSQDEKWAQKKNRIQFFQEWIAARHWVIRSANALQLAANVADNLGGGYRDAVRGGAQLASEFPAQPTAEDWLYTRMAG
;
A
#
# COMPACT_ATOMS: atom_id res chain seq x y z
N MET A 1 -25.46 12.31 -10.68
CA MET A 1 -24.02 12.02 -10.51
C MET A 1 -23.90 10.58 -10.08
N ARG A 2 -23.20 9.72 -10.83
CA ARG A 2 -22.86 8.37 -10.34
C ARG A 2 -22.06 8.61 -9.06
N GLY A 3 -22.64 8.28 -7.90
CA GLY A 3 -21.94 8.40 -6.63
C GLY A 3 -20.64 7.61 -6.76
N LEU A 4 -19.52 8.31 -6.75
CA LEU A 4 -18.21 7.66 -6.70
C LEU A 4 -18.25 6.82 -5.43
N ASN A 5 -18.24 5.49 -5.57
CA ASN A 5 -18.25 4.60 -4.42
C ASN A 5 -16.82 4.55 -3.86
N LEU A 6 -16.35 5.69 -3.35
CA LEU A 6 -14.98 5.89 -2.89
C LEU A 6 -14.66 4.98 -1.70
N HIS A 7 -15.64 4.72 -0.83
CA HIS A 7 -15.51 3.72 0.24
C HIS A 7 -15.29 2.31 -0.30
N ARG A 8 -16.04 1.92 -1.33
CA ARG A 8 -15.80 0.62 -1.99
C ARG A 8 -14.40 0.55 -2.58
N TYR A 9 -13.93 1.58 -3.28
CA TYR A 9 -12.57 1.57 -3.83
C TYR A 9 -11.49 1.59 -2.75
N ALA A 10 -11.72 2.28 -1.63
CA ALA A 10 -10.81 2.23 -0.48
C ALA A 10 -10.71 0.81 0.07
N ASN A 11 -11.84 0.11 0.23
CA ASN A 11 -11.86 -1.29 0.67
C ASN A 11 -11.23 -2.24 -0.34
N GLU A 12 -11.51 -2.10 -1.64
CA GLU A 12 -10.87 -2.89 -2.69
C GLU A 12 -9.34 -2.67 -2.72
N ALA A 13 -8.87 -1.45 -2.49
CA ALA A 13 -7.44 -1.16 -2.37
C ALA A 13 -6.82 -1.81 -1.11
N ARG A 14 -7.54 -1.87 0.01
CA ARG A 14 -7.08 -2.62 1.20
C ARG A 14 -6.99 -4.12 0.91
N HIS A 15 -8.01 -4.69 0.27
CA HIS A 15 -7.97 -6.09 -0.15
C HIS A 15 -6.80 -6.37 -1.09
N ARG A 16 -6.47 -5.45 -2.00
CA ARG A 16 -5.27 -5.59 -2.84
C ARG A 16 -3.98 -5.60 -2.03
N ALA A 17 -3.91 -4.87 -0.91
CA ALA A 17 -2.76 -4.93 0.00
C ALA A 17 -2.64 -6.29 0.69
N ASP A 18 -3.77 -6.92 1.01
CA ASP A 18 -3.84 -8.26 1.59
C ASP A 18 -3.47 -9.33 0.56
N GLU A 19 -3.97 -9.23 -0.68
CA GLU A 19 -3.60 -10.12 -1.78
C GLU A 19 -2.08 -10.13 -2.01
N LEU A 20 -1.44 -8.95 -1.97
CA LEU A 20 0.01 -8.86 -2.07
C LEU A 20 0.70 -9.52 -0.88
N LEU A 21 0.15 -9.42 0.33
CA LEU A 21 0.69 -10.12 1.51
C LEU A 21 0.62 -11.63 1.33
N ASP A 22 -0.49 -12.15 0.82
CA ASP A 22 -0.71 -13.58 0.62
C ASP A 22 0.22 -14.20 -0.46
N LEU A 23 0.93 -13.38 -1.24
CA LEU A 23 1.97 -13.86 -2.17
C LEU A 23 3.24 -14.34 -1.47
N LEU A 24 3.48 -13.93 -0.22
CA LEU A 24 4.68 -14.32 0.52
C LEU A 24 4.39 -15.59 1.31
N SER A 25 5.21 -16.62 1.11
CA SER A 25 5.25 -17.77 2.01
C SER A 25 5.92 -17.40 3.34
N ASP A 26 5.78 -18.27 4.35
CA ASP A 26 6.49 -18.08 5.63
C ASP A 26 8.02 -18.01 5.43
N GLU A 27 8.57 -18.82 4.51
CA GLU A 27 10.00 -18.78 4.13
C GLU A 27 10.38 -17.44 3.48
N ASP A 28 9.50 -16.88 2.64
CA ASP A 28 9.73 -15.58 2.02
C ASP A 28 9.72 -14.45 3.03
N MET A 29 8.82 -14.54 4.03
CA MET A 29 8.76 -13.58 5.13
C MET A 29 10.06 -13.62 5.95
N GLU A 30 10.55 -14.81 6.30
CA GLU A 30 11.82 -14.97 7.01
C GLU A 30 13.03 -14.43 6.22
N GLU A 31 13.09 -14.71 4.92
CA GLU A 31 14.13 -14.19 4.02
C GLU A 31 14.07 -12.67 3.96
N LEU A 32 12.88 -12.10 3.77
CA LEU A 32 12.63 -10.66 3.74
C LEU A 32 13.08 -9.97 5.03
N PHE A 33 12.74 -10.52 6.20
CA PHE A 33 13.19 -10.03 7.51
C PHE A 33 14.73 -10.06 7.63
N SER A 34 15.38 -11.15 7.21
CA SER A 34 16.84 -11.24 7.25
C SER A 34 17.51 -10.19 6.34
N LEU A 35 16.97 -9.99 5.14
CA LEU A 35 17.49 -9.01 4.20
C LEU A 35 17.29 -7.56 4.66
N GLU A 36 16.20 -7.27 5.39
CA GLU A 36 15.95 -5.97 6.03
C GLU A 36 16.98 -5.71 7.14
N GLN A 37 17.19 -6.65 8.05
CA GLN A 37 18.17 -6.53 9.15
C GLN A 37 19.59 -6.29 8.65
N THR A 38 19.95 -6.90 7.53
CA THR A 38 21.27 -6.73 6.90
C THR A 38 21.37 -5.47 6.04
N LYS A 39 20.29 -4.67 5.94
CA LYS A 39 20.18 -3.50 5.05
C LYS A 39 20.53 -3.82 3.59
N ARG A 40 20.34 -5.07 3.17
CA ARG A 40 20.58 -5.53 1.80
C ARG A 40 19.42 -5.20 0.88
N ILE A 41 18.21 -5.06 1.45
CA ILE A 41 17.09 -4.43 0.75
C ILE A 41 17.34 -2.92 0.77
N VAL A 42 17.93 -2.46 -0.33
CA VAL A 42 18.29 -1.07 -0.62
C VAL A 42 17.19 -0.08 -0.24
N ASP A 43 17.60 0.96 0.48
CA ASP A 43 17.09 2.33 0.53
C ASP A 43 15.58 2.51 0.27
N VAL A 44 14.79 2.04 1.23
CA VAL A 44 13.34 2.26 1.29
C VAL A 44 12.98 3.70 0.92
N GLU A 45 13.71 4.70 1.44
CA GLU A 45 13.43 6.12 1.22
C GLU A 45 13.40 6.47 -0.27
N ASN A 46 14.29 5.90 -1.06
CA ASN A 46 14.31 6.09 -2.51
C ASN A 46 13.17 5.35 -3.22
N ILE A 47 12.80 4.16 -2.75
CA ILE A 47 11.73 3.33 -3.34
C ILE A 47 10.32 3.90 -3.09
N VAL A 48 10.14 4.59 -1.96
CA VAL A 48 8.84 5.10 -1.51
C VAL A 48 8.62 6.59 -1.83
N SER A 49 9.60 7.26 -2.44
CA SER A 49 9.49 8.68 -2.82
C SER A 49 8.43 8.94 -3.90
N ALA A 50 8.37 8.09 -4.93
CA ALA A 50 7.35 8.08 -5.97
C ALA A 50 7.18 6.67 -6.57
N PRO A 51 5.97 6.28 -7.04
CA PRO A 51 5.79 4.97 -7.66
C PRO A 51 6.46 4.94 -9.03
N SER A 52 7.32 3.95 -9.27
CA SER A 52 7.87 3.69 -10.61
C SER A 52 6.79 3.12 -11.54
N GLN A 53 6.98 3.22 -12.86
CA GLN A 53 6.06 2.59 -13.83
C GLN A 53 5.95 1.08 -13.61
N ARG A 54 7.03 0.43 -13.17
CA ARG A 54 7.02 -0.99 -12.84
C ARG A 54 6.07 -1.27 -11.67
N VAL A 55 6.11 -0.46 -10.62
CA VAL A 55 5.20 -0.58 -9.47
C VAL A 55 3.76 -0.33 -9.89
N LEU A 56 3.49 0.72 -10.68
CA LEU A 56 2.14 0.98 -11.20
C LEU A 56 1.59 -0.20 -12.00
N ASN A 57 2.44 -0.86 -12.79
CA ASN A 57 2.04 -2.06 -13.51
C ASN A 57 1.72 -3.24 -12.57
N ILE A 58 2.47 -3.41 -11.46
CA ILE A 58 2.21 -4.44 -10.43
C ILE A 58 0.88 -4.19 -9.73
N LEU A 59 0.58 -2.95 -9.39
CA LEU A 59 -0.70 -2.59 -8.74
C LEU A 59 -1.92 -2.96 -9.58
N ALA A 60 -1.78 -3.00 -10.91
CA ALA A 60 -2.83 -3.36 -11.85
C ALA A 60 -2.80 -4.84 -12.29
N GLN A 61 -1.94 -5.67 -11.70
CA GLN A 61 -1.84 -7.09 -12.06
C GLN A 61 -3.09 -7.88 -11.63
N THR A 62 -3.36 -8.93 -12.40
CA THR A 62 -4.32 -9.98 -12.05
C THR A 62 -3.65 -11.03 -11.15
N PRO A 63 -4.42 -11.85 -10.40
CA PRO A 63 -3.85 -12.89 -9.53
C PRO A 63 -2.87 -13.83 -10.24
N SER A 64 -3.18 -14.27 -11.47
CA SER A 64 -2.27 -15.13 -12.25
C SER A 64 -0.95 -14.43 -12.62
N GLN A 65 -0.97 -13.11 -12.82
CA GLN A 65 0.26 -12.35 -13.08
C GLN A 65 1.09 -12.16 -11.82
N ASP A 66 0.44 -12.02 -10.67
CA ASP A 66 1.10 -11.94 -9.36
C ASP A 66 1.79 -13.25 -9.00
N GLU A 67 1.12 -14.40 -9.17
CA GLU A 67 1.71 -15.72 -8.93
C GLU A 67 2.98 -15.93 -9.78
N LYS A 68 2.92 -15.56 -11.07
CA LYS A 68 4.10 -15.62 -11.96
C LYS A 68 5.21 -14.67 -11.55
N TRP A 69 4.85 -13.51 -11.02
CA TRP A 69 5.80 -12.53 -10.52
C TRP A 69 6.47 -13.01 -9.22
N ALA A 70 5.71 -13.63 -8.32
CA ALA A 70 6.19 -14.24 -7.08
C ALA A 70 7.20 -15.38 -7.34
N GLN A 71 7.10 -16.08 -8.46
CA GLN A 71 8.02 -17.15 -8.87
C GLN A 71 9.33 -16.67 -9.53
N LYS A 72 9.62 -15.36 -9.54
CA LYS A 72 10.86 -14.82 -10.13
C LYS A 72 12.12 -15.38 -9.43
N LYS A 73 13.13 -15.73 -10.24
CA LYS A 73 14.43 -16.25 -9.76
C LYS A 73 15.27 -15.23 -8.97
N ASN A 74 15.11 -13.94 -9.25
CA ASN A 74 15.80 -12.89 -8.51
C ASN A 74 14.96 -12.46 -7.30
N ARG A 75 15.15 -13.12 -6.15
CA ARG A 75 14.39 -12.88 -4.91
C ARG A 75 14.55 -11.46 -4.38
N ILE A 76 15.77 -10.92 -4.37
CA ILE A 76 16.03 -9.55 -3.89
C ILE A 76 15.22 -8.53 -4.71
N GLN A 77 15.25 -8.64 -6.03
CA GLN A 77 14.46 -7.74 -6.88
C GLN A 77 12.95 -7.92 -6.66
N PHE A 78 12.48 -9.16 -6.49
CA PHE A 78 11.09 -9.42 -6.15
C PHE A 78 10.69 -8.72 -4.85
N PHE A 79 11.46 -8.88 -3.77
CA PHE A 79 11.18 -8.22 -2.49
C PHE A 79 11.18 -6.70 -2.57
N GLN A 80 12.12 -6.11 -3.32
CA GLN A 80 12.14 -4.66 -3.54
C GLN A 80 10.89 -4.18 -4.28
N GLU A 81 10.51 -4.87 -5.37
CA GLU A 81 9.28 -4.58 -6.11
C GLU A 81 8.04 -4.77 -5.22
N TRP A 82 8.05 -5.78 -4.35
CA TRP A 82 6.95 -6.11 -3.46
C TRP A 82 6.76 -5.09 -2.35
N ILE A 83 7.83 -4.68 -1.66
CA ILE A 83 7.77 -3.62 -0.64
C ILE A 83 7.21 -2.34 -1.26
N ALA A 84 7.71 -1.97 -2.45
CA ALA A 84 7.24 -0.80 -3.17
C ALA A 84 5.75 -0.88 -3.49
N ALA A 85 5.30 -2.01 -4.07
CA ALA A 85 3.90 -2.22 -4.41
C ALA A 85 3.00 -2.18 -3.17
N ARG A 86 3.39 -2.89 -2.10
CA ARG A 86 2.64 -2.95 -0.85
C ARG A 86 2.54 -1.59 -0.17
N HIS A 87 3.62 -0.81 -0.18
CA HIS A 87 3.58 0.57 0.28
C HIS A 87 2.55 1.41 -0.49
N TRP A 88 2.65 1.42 -1.82
CA TRP A 88 1.83 2.29 -2.66
C TRP A 88 0.35 1.91 -2.68
N VAL A 89 0.02 0.63 -2.53
CA VAL A 89 -1.38 0.20 -2.42
C VAL A 89 -2.00 0.64 -1.09
N ILE A 90 -1.28 0.53 0.04
CA ILE A 90 -1.75 1.01 1.35
C ILE A 90 -1.96 2.54 1.29
N ARG A 91 -1.01 3.27 0.69
CA ARG A 91 -1.13 4.71 0.47
C ARG A 91 -2.34 5.07 -0.40
N SER A 92 -2.60 4.28 -1.45
CA SER A 92 -3.78 4.45 -2.30
C SER A 92 -5.08 4.23 -1.53
N ALA A 93 -5.14 3.18 -0.72
CA ALA A 93 -6.30 2.89 0.14
C ALA A 93 -6.58 4.04 1.13
N ASN A 94 -5.55 4.56 1.79
CA ASN A 94 -5.67 5.68 2.72
C ASN A 94 -6.13 6.97 2.01
N ALA A 95 -5.58 7.26 0.84
CA ALA A 95 -6.00 8.41 0.04
C ALA A 95 -7.46 8.29 -0.42
N LEU A 96 -7.89 7.10 -0.84
CA LEU A 96 -9.28 6.83 -1.23
C LEU A 96 -10.22 6.95 -0.03
N GLN A 97 -9.83 6.46 1.15
CA GLN A 97 -10.61 6.60 2.38
C GLN A 97 -10.75 8.06 2.80
N LEU A 98 -9.65 8.83 2.74
CA LEU A 98 -9.65 10.27 3.01
C LEU A 98 -10.59 10.99 2.04
N ALA A 99 -10.50 10.69 0.75
CA ALA A 99 -11.37 11.26 -0.27
C ALA A 99 -12.84 10.89 -0.05
N ALA A 100 -13.13 9.65 0.35
CA ALA A 100 -14.48 9.19 0.69
C ALA A 100 -15.05 9.97 1.87
N ASN A 101 -14.28 10.10 2.95
CA ASN A 101 -14.70 10.82 4.15
C ASN A 101 -14.90 12.32 3.89
N VAL A 102 -14.04 12.94 3.08
CA VAL A 102 -14.23 14.35 2.67
C VAL A 102 -15.47 14.50 1.78
N ALA A 103 -15.70 13.55 0.86
CA ALA A 103 -16.88 13.55 0.00
C ALA A 103 -18.18 13.34 0.78
N ASP A 104 -18.21 12.53 1.82
CA ASP A 104 -19.40 12.37 2.66
C ASP A 104 -19.76 13.64 3.43
N ASN A 105 -18.77 14.50 3.67
CA ASN A 105 -18.95 15.82 4.26
C ASN A 105 -19.26 16.92 3.22
N LEU A 106 -19.66 16.53 2.00
CA LEU A 106 -20.12 17.45 0.94
C LEU A 106 -21.30 18.31 1.44
N GLY A 107 -20.99 19.57 1.73
CA GLY A 107 -21.95 20.53 2.31
C GLY A 107 -21.28 21.56 3.23
N GLY A 108 -20.09 21.23 3.78
CA GLY A 108 -19.25 22.18 4.51
C GLY A 108 -18.53 23.18 3.61
N GLY A 109 -18.15 24.34 4.14
CA GLY A 109 -17.26 25.27 3.44
C GLY A 109 -15.86 24.67 3.25
N TYR A 110 -15.09 25.14 2.26
CA TYR A 110 -13.77 24.56 1.95
C TYR A 110 -12.81 24.49 3.16
N ARG A 111 -12.93 25.41 4.13
CA ARG A 111 -12.13 25.41 5.37
C ARG A 111 -12.44 24.24 6.29
N ASP A 112 -13.70 23.81 6.36
CA ASP A 112 -14.11 22.64 7.13
C ASP A 112 -13.62 21.35 6.48
N ALA A 113 -13.65 21.29 5.14
CA ALA A 113 -13.06 20.19 4.38
C ALA A 113 -11.54 20.09 4.62
N VAL A 114 -10.82 21.22 4.65
CA VAL A 114 -9.38 21.25 4.99
C VAL A 114 -9.14 20.77 6.43
N ARG A 115 -9.93 21.24 7.41
CA ARG A 115 -9.82 20.81 8.81
C ARG A 115 -10.08 19.31 8.97
N GLY A 116 -11.16 18.80 8.39
CA GLY A 116 -11.50 17.38 8.42
C GLY A 116 -10.46 16.52 7.70
N GLY A 117 -9.98 16.98 6.55
CA GLY A 117 -8.91 16.34 5.81
C GLY A 117 -7.60 16.26 6.60
N ALA A 118 -7.22 17.33 7.31
CA ALA A 118 -6.02 17.33 8.16
C ALA A 118 -6.15 16.38 9.36
N GLN A 119 -7.32 16.33 10.00
CA GLN A 119 -7.58 15.42 11.11
C GLN A 119 -7.47 13.96 10.66
N LEU A 120 -8.13 13.61 9.55
CA LEU A 120 -8.08 12.26 8.99
C LEU A 120 -6.69 11.91 8.45
N ALA A 121 -5.98 12.85 7.84
CA ALA A 121 -4.61 12.63 7.37
C ALA A 121 -3.64 12.33 8.53
N SER A 122 -3.91 12.86 9.74
CA SER A 122 -3.10 12.58 10.93
C SER A 122 -3.22 11.13 11.43
N GLU A 123 -4.26 10.40 11.00
CA GLU A 123 -4.45 8.99 11.33
C GLU A 123 -3.58 8.07 10.45
N PHE A 124 -2.97 8.61 9.39
CA PHE A 124 -2.11 7.86 8.47
C PHE A 124 -0.65 8.31 8.58
N PRO A 125 0.31 7.41 8.82
CA PRO A 125 1.71 7.79 8.91
C PRO A 125 2.24 8.37 7.59
N ALA A 126 2.99 9.48 7.70
CA ALA A 126 3.53 10.20 6.55
C ALA A 126 4.65 9.44 5.83
N GLN A 127 5.39 8.61 6.57
CA GLN A 127 6.38 7.68 6.04
C GLN A 127 5.99 6.27 6.43
N PRO A 128 6.23 5.29 5.55
CA PRO A 128 6.01 3.91 5.91
C PRO A 128 6.97 3.44 6.99
N THR A 129 6.45 2.67 7.94
CA THR A 129 7.27 1.93 8.90
C THR A 129 7.52 0.51 8.39
N ALA A 130 8.55 -0.15 8.91
CA ALA A 130 8.73 -1.60 8.68
C ALA A 130 7.47 -2.39 9.08
N GLU A 131 6.73 -1.92 10.08
CA GLU A 131 5.44 -2.50 10.48
C GLU A 131 4.36 -2.41 9.39
N ASP A 132 4.37 -1.37 8.55
CA ASP A 132 3.35 -1.19 7.49
C ASP A 132 3.43 -2.27 6.39
N TRP A 133 4.64 -2.73 6.03
CA TRP A 133 4.81 -3.79 5.02
C TRP A 133 5.27 -5.15 5.56
N LEU A 134 5.50 -5.31 6.86
CA LEU A 134 5.81 -6.62 7.46
C LEU A 134 4.73 -7.11 8.44
N TYR A 135 3.91 -6.23 9.03
CA TYR A 135 3.12 -6.57 10.22
C TYR A 135 1.62 -6.33 10.16
N THR A 136 1.02 -5.92 9.04
CA THR A 136 -0.44 -5.70 8.98
C THR A 136 -1.25 -7.00 8.86
N ARG A 137 -1.09 -7.92 9.83
CA ARG A 137 -2.23 -8.45 10.59
C ARG A 137 -2.39 -7.57 11.84
N MET A 138 -2.67 -6.28 11.67
CA MET A 138 -3.11 -5.49 12.80
C MET A 138 -4.56 -5.88 13.10
N ALA A 139 -4.70 -6.65 14.18
CA ALA A 139 -5.88 -6.84 15.03
C ALA A 139 -7.25 -6.64 14.35
N GLY A 140 -7.98 -7.76 14.19
CA GLY A 140 -9.44 -7.71 14.18
C GLY A 140 -10.00 -7.16 15.49
#